data_AF-A0A141RP34-F1
#
_entry.id   AF-A0A141RP34-F1
#
_cell.length_a   1.000
_cell.length_b   1.000
_cell.length_c   1.000
_cell.angle_alpha   90.00
_cell.angle_beta   90.00
_cell.angle_gamma   90.00
#
_symmetry.space_group_name_H-M   'P 1'
#
loop_
_entity.id
_entity.type
_entity.pdbx_description
1 polymer ?
#
loop_
_entity_poly.entity_id
_entity_poly.type
_entity_poly.pdbx_seq_one_letter_code
_entity_poly.pdbx_strand_id
1 'polypeptide(L)'
;AISPKDLVQRQHNYAIVDEVDSVLIDDARTPLIISGPVPKGEDQLFDQLRPLVERLVEAQKVLATKYLSEAKKLINSDDKKEVEEGFLALFRSHKALPKNKALIKFLSEQGIKAGMLKTEEVYMEQNNKRMHEATDPLYFVIDEKLNSVDLTDKGVDLITGNSEDPTLFVLPDIAAQLSELENEHGLSDEQKLEKK
;
A
#
# COMPACT_ATOMS: atom_id res chain seq x y z
N ALA A 1 32.08 9.24 10.69
CA ALA A 1 33.46 9.75 10.51
C ALA A 1 33.50 10.40 9.14
N ILE A 2 33.83 11.69 9.08
CA ILE A 2 33.81 12.46 7.82
C ILE A 2 35.20 12.42 7.16
N SER A 3 36.23 12.05 7.92
CA SER A 3 37.60 11.80 7.48
C SER A 3 38.15 10.51 8.09
N PRO A 4 39.10 9.80 7.42
CA PRO A 4 39.80 8.66 8.01
C PRO A 4 40.48 8.96 9.35
N LYS A 5 40.80 10.24 9.62
CA LYS A 5 41.38 10.69 10.88
C LYS A 5 40.40 10.69 12.06
N ASP A 6 39.10 10.63 11.79
CA ASP A 6 38.05 10.63 12.82
C ASP A 6 37.74 9.21 13.33
N LEU A 7 38.36 8.18 12.75
CA LEU A 7 38.15 6.79 13.13
C LEU A 7 38.94 6.48 14.41
N VAL A 8 38.24 5.93 15.39
CA VAL A 8 38.85 5.52 16.68
C VAL A 8 39.37 4.07 16.66
N GLN A 9 39.05 3.31 15.62
CA GLN A 9 39.50 1.93 15.45
C GLN A 9 40.44 1.80 14.23
N ARG A 10 41.44 0.94 14.36
CA ARG A 10 42.27 0.42 13.25
C ARG A 10 41.65 -0.87 12.70
N GLN A 11 42.29 -1.53 11.74
CA GLN A 11 41.85 -2.82 11.19
C GLN A 11 41.69 -3.88 12.29
N HIS A 12 40.61 -4.67 12.21
CA HIS A 12 40.34 -5.78 13.12
C HIS A 12 41.28 -6.96 12.81
N ASN A 13 42.11 -7.37 13.77
CA ASN A 13 43.17 -8.37 13.54
C ASN A 13 42.83 -9.74 14.14
N TYR A 14 42.48 -9.77 15.43
CA TYR A 14 42.13 -10.98 16.16
C TYR A 14 41.32 -10.60 17.40
N ALA A 15 40.32 -11.39 17.74
CA ALA A 15 39.49 -11.21 18.92
C ALA A 15 39.27 -12.56 19.61
N ILE A 16 39.37 -12.57 20.93
CA ILE A 16 38.90 -13.67 21.78
C ILE A 16 37.60 -13.19 22.41
N VAL A 17 36.53 -13.93 22.20
CA VAL A 17 35.22 -13.63 22.76
C VAL A 17 34.99 -14.61 23.90
N ASP A 18 34.94 -14.09 25.11
CA ASP A 18 34.49 -14.85 26.27
C ASP A 18 32.96 -14.99 26.25
N GLU A 19 32.43 -16.07 26.83
CA GLU A 19 30.99 -16.38 26.80
C GLU A 19 30.39 -16.33 25.37
N VAL A 20 30.99 -17.12 24.48
CA VAL A 20 30.70 -17.09 23.03
C VAL A 20 29.24 -17.35 22.68
N ASP A 21 28.55 -18.17 23.48
CA ASP A 21 27.11 -18.45 23.33
C ASP A 21 26.27 -17.22 23.65
N SER A 22 26.53 -16.55 24.77
CA SER A 22 25.86 -15.29 25.13
C SER A 22 26.06 -14.21 24.05
N VAL A 23 27.30 -14.01 23.59
CA VAL A 23 27.63 -12.89 22.69
C VAL A 23 27.25 -13.16 21.23
N LEU A 24 27.60 -14.33 20.68
CA LEU A 24 27.42 -14.62 19.25
C LEU A 24 26.09 -15.30 18.91
N ILE A 25 25.31 -15.74 19.90
CA ILE A 25 23.99 -16.34 19.69
C ILE A 25 22.90 -15.45 20.28
N ASP A 26 22.99 -15.15 21.57
CA ASP A 26 21.89 -14.48 22.25
C ASP A 26 21.84 -12.99 21.90
N ASP A 27 22.95 -12.27 22.09
CA ASP A 27 23.04 -10.83 21.86
C ASP A 27 23.12 -10.48 20.37
N ALA A 28 23.67 -11.35 19.53
CA ALA A 28 23.76 -11.14 18.08
C ALA A 28 22.38 -11.01 17.39
N ARG A 29 21.30 -11.44 18.05
CA ARG A 29 19.92 -11.24 17.56
C ARG A 29 19.43 -9.81 17.73
N THR A 30 20.08 -9.02 18.59
CA THR A 30 19.76 -7.61 18.79
C THR A 30 20.78 -6.76 18.01
N PRO A 31 20.36 -6.02 16.97
CA PRO A 31 21.28 -5.20 16.20
C PRO A 31 21.84 -4.05 17.07
N LEU A 32 23.14 -3.75 16.89
CA LEU A 32 23.76 -2.59 17.50
C LEU A 32 23.34 -1.31 16.76
N ILE A 33 22.51 -0.49 17.39
CA ILE A 33 21.98 0.76 16.81
C ILE A 33 22.57 1.96 17.55
N ILE A 34 23.14 2.91 16.81
CA ILE A 34 23.51 4.24 17.34
C ILE A 34 22.46 5.24 16.87
N SER A 35 21.56 5.62 17.79
CA SER A 35 20.52 6.60 17.51
C SER A 35 21.04 8.01 17.75
N GLY A 36 20.85 8.91 16.79
CA GLY A 36 21.04 10.35 16.97
C GLY A 36 19.71 11.07 17.24
N PRO A 37 19.73 12.31 17.74
CA PRO A 37 18.54 13.15 17.73
C PRO A 37 18.06 13.33 16.29
N VAL A 38 16.75 13.19 16.06
CA VAL A 38 16.16 13.40 14.73
C VAL A 38 16.06 14.91 14.51
N PRO A 39 16.78 15.50 13.53
CA PRO A 39 16.80 16.95 13.32
C PRO A 39 15.43 17.50 12.87
N LYS A 40 14.55 16.62 12.39
CA LYS A 40 13.17 16.90 12.03
C LYS A 40 12.23 16.04 12.88
N GLY A 41 12.07 16.39 14.16
CA GLY A 41 11.02 15.80 15.00
C GLY A 41 9.60 16.06 14.50
N GLU A 42 9.46 16.97 13.53
CA GLU A 42 8.20 17.41 12.89
C GLU A 42 8.09 16.96 11.42
N ASP A 43 8.72 15.85 11.00
CA ASP A 43 8.40 15.23 9.71
C ASP A 43 6.96 14.69 9.74
N GLN A 44 6.02 15.60 9.51
CA GLN A 44 4.58 15.41 9.46
C GLN A 44 4.12 14.66 8.20
N LEU A 45 4.95 13.78 7.61
CA LEU A 45 4.54 12.96 6.45
C LEU A 45 3.22 12.22 6.74
N PHE A 46 3.06 11.73 7.97
CA PHE A 46 1.79 11.17 8.41
C PHE A 46 0.65 12.18 8.38
N ASP A 47 0.81 13.37 8.97
CA ASP A 47 -0.25 14.38 9.01
C ASP A 47 -0.55 15.00 7.63
N GLN A 48 0.44 15.01 6.72
CA GLN A 48 0.27 15.42 5.33
C GLN A 48 -0.47 14.38 4.50
N LEU A 49 -0.15 13.09 4.67
CA LEU A 49 -0.76 12.00 3.91
C LEU A 49 -2.10 11.54 4.49
N ARG A 50 -2.32 11.68 5.80
CA ARG A 50 -3.55 11.23 6.49
C ARG A 50 -4.83 11.77 5.81
N PRO A 51 -4.97 13.08 5.51
CA PRO A 51 -6.16 13.60 4.85
C PRO A 51 -6.43 12.99 3.48
N LEU A 52 -5.36 12.68 2.72
CA LEU A 52 -5.49 12.04 1.40
C LEU A 52 -6.03 10.61 1.54
N VAL A 53 -5.48 9.85 2.50
CA VAL A 53 -5.93 8.48 2.81
C VAL A 53 -7.35 8.46 3.36
N GLU A 54 -7.70 9.39 4.27
CA GLU A 54 -9.06 9.51 4.81
C GLU A 54 -10.08 9.75 3.71
N ARG A 55 -9.80 10.66 2.77
CA ARG A 55 -10.69 10.91 1.63
C ARG A 55 -10.84 9.68 0.74
N LEU A 56 -9.76 8.96 0.45
CA LEU A 56 -9.78 7.71 -0.31
C LEU A 56 -10.69 6.68 0.37
N VAL A 57 -10.52 6.49 1.68
CA VAL A 57 -11.31 5.53 2.47
C VAL A 57 -12.78 5.91 2.50
N GLU A 58 -13.13 7.18 2.67
CA GLU A 58 -14.53 7.63 2.63
C GLU A 58 -15.16 7.42 1.24
N ALA A 59 -14.45 7.75 0.16
CA ALA A 59 -14.92 7.49 -1.20
C ALA A 59 -15.19 5.99 -1.44
N GLN A 60 -14.30 5.13 -0.96
CA GLN A 60 -14.46 3.68 -1.02
C GLN A 60 -15.66 3.18 -0.18
N LYS A 61 -15.87 3.72 1.03
CA LYS A 61 -17.02 3.36 1.88
C LYS A 61 -18.35 3.65 1.20
N VAL A 62 -18.47 4.82 0.55
CA VAL A 62 -19.66 5.19 -0.21
C VAL A 62 -19.88 4.21 -1.36
N LEU A 63 -18.82 3.90 -2.11
CA LEU A 63 -18.88 2.98 -3.24
C LEU A 63 -19.24 1.54 -2.82
N ALA A 64 -18.64 1.03 -1.75
CA ALA A 64 -18.97 -0.28 -1.19
C ALA A 64 -20.43 -0.37 -0.76
N THR A 65 -20.94 0.69 -0.10
CA THR A 65 -22.35 0.77 0.32
C THR A 65 -23.30 0.77 -0.87
N LYS A 66 -22.94 1.51 -1.94
CA LYS A 66 -23.69 1.53 -3.20
C LYS A 66 -23.77 0.13 -3.81
N TYR A 67 -22.63 -0.54 -3.97
CA TYR A 67 -22.59 -1.90 -4.53
C TYR A 67 -23.37 -2.91 -3.69
N LEU A 68 -23.29 -2.83 -2.35
CA LEU A 68 -24.09 -3.69 -1.47
C LEU A 68 -25.60 -3.44 -1.66
N SER A 69 -26.02 -2.19 -1.83
CA SER A 69 -27.42 -1.85 -2.09
C SER A 69 -27.88 -2.36 -3.45
N GLU A 70 -27.06 -2.21 -4.50
CA GLU A 70 -27.33 -2.74 -5.84
C GLU A 70 -27.43 -4.26 -5.83
N ALA A 71 -26.50 -4.94 -5.17
CA ALA A 71 -26.53 -6.39 -4.99
C ALA A 71 -27.85 -6.88 -4.37
N LYS A 72 -28.28 -6.25 -3.27
CA LYS A 72 -29.54 -6.60 -2.60
C LYS A 72 -30.77 -6.43 -3.50
N LYS A 73 -30.75 -5.43 -4.38
CA LYS A 73 -31.84 -5.17 -5.32
C LYS A 73 -31.85 -6.19 -6.45
N LEU A 74 -30.71 -6.44 -7.07
CA LEU A 74 -30.59 -7.21 -8.31
C LEU A 74 -30.61 -8.73 -8.09
N ILE A 75 -30.08 -9.23 -6.96
CA ILE A 75 -30.06 -10.67 -6.65
C ILE A 75 -31.49 -11.24 -6.49
N ASN A 76 -32.46 -10.40 -6.13
CA ASN A 76 -33.86 -10.79 -5.98
C ASN A 76 -34.70 -10.61 -7.26
N SER A 77 -34.06 -10.30 -8.39
CA SER A 77 -34.75 -10.15 -9.66
C SER A 77 -35.10 -11.50 -10.30
N ASP A 78 -36.14 -11.50 -11.15
CA ASP A 78 -36.52 -12.67 -11.96
C ASP A 78 -35.63 -12.83 -13.21
N ASP A 79 -34.89 -11.79 -13.60
CA ASP A 79 -33.95 -11.84 -14.73
C ASP A 79 -32.59 -12.39 -14.29
N LYS A 80 -32.18 -13.50 -14.91
CA LYS A 80 -30.89 -14.13 -14.68
C LYS A 80 -29.70 -13.18 -14.88
N LYS A 81 -29.76 -12.27 -15.86
CA LYS A 81 -28.68 -11.30 -16.11
C LYS A 81 -28.56 -10.28 -14.98
N GLU A 82 -29.69 -9.78 -14.48
CA GLU A 82 -29.70 -8.88 -13.33
C GLU A 82 -29.14 -9.59 -12.09
N VAL A 83 -29.48 -10.86 -11.89
CA VAL A 83 -28.91 -11.65 -10.77
C VAL A 83 -27.40 -11.79 -10.89
N GLU A 84 -26.85 -12.05 -12.08
CA GLU A 84 -25.40 -12.09 -12.33
C GLU A 84 -24.72 -10.75 -12.03
N GLU A 85 -25.30 -9.63 -12.47
CA GLU A 85 -24.84 -8.28 -12.15
C GLU A 85 -24.92 -7.99 -10.65
N GLY A 86 -25.96 -8.49 -9.97
CA GLY A 86 -26.13 -8.37 -8.53
C GLY A 86 -25.04 -9.09 -7.74
N PHE A 87 -24.66 -10.31 -8.14
CA PHE A 87 -23.55 -11.01 -7.52
C PHE A 87 -22.19 -10.40 -7.85
N LEU A 88 -22.00 -9.81 -9.03
CA LEU A 88 -20.83 -8.98 -9.35
C LEU A 88 -20.75 -7.76 -8.43
N ALA A 89 -21.85 -7.04 -8.22
CA ALA A 89 -21.91 -5.93 -7.28
C ALA A 89 -21.59 -6.40 -5.85
N LEU A 90 -22.10 -7.56 -5.43
CA LEU A 90 -21.76 -8.14 -4.13
C LEU A 90 -20.27 -8.45 -4.00
N PHE A 91 -19.68 -9.05 -5.03
CA PHE A 91 -18.25 -9.35 -5.06
C PHE A 91 -17.40 -8.07 -5.00
N ARG A 92 -17.80 -7.02 -5.73
CA ARG A 92 -17.18 -5.69 -5.64
C ARG A 92 -17.26 -5.11 -4.24
N SER A 93 -18.43 -5.16 -3.60
CA SER A 93 -18.59 -4.72 -2.21
C SER A 93 -17.68 -5.50 -1.25
N HIS A 94 -17.48 -6.81 -1.50
CA HIS A 94 -16.60 -7.65 -0.70
C HIS A 94 -15.11 -7.30 -0.90
N LYS A 95 -14.64 -7.15 -2.15
CA LYS A 95 -13.27 -6.69 -2.44
C LYS A 95 -13.01 -5.26 -1.98
N ALA A 96 -14.05 -4.44 -1.87
CA ALA A 96 -13.93 -3.07 -1.39
C ALA A 96 -13.72 -2.98 0.12
N LEU A 97 -14.61 -3.61 0.91
CA LEU A 97 -14.61 -3.56 2.38
C LEU A 97 -15.15 -4.89 2.97
N PRO A 98 -14.35 -5.96 3.01
CA PRO A 98 -14.82 -7.30 3.40
C PRO A 98 -15.32 -7.37 4.85
N LYS A 99 -14.75 -6.52 5.73
CA LYS A 99 -15.12 -6.43 7.14
C LYS A 99 -16.32 -5.51 7.44
N ASN A 100 -17.03 -5.03 6.42
CA ASN A 100 -18.21 -4.20 6.63
C ASN A 100 -19.34 -5.01 7.30
N LYS A 101 -19.90 -4.52 8.42
CA LYS A 101 -20.92 -5.24 9.21
C LYS A 101 -22.18 -5.57 8.40
N ALA A 102 -22.64 -4.65 7.54
CA ALA A 102 -23.84 -4.86 6.74
C ALA A 102 -23.62 -5.89 5.63
N LEU A 103 -22.41 -5.91 5.05
CA LEU A 103 -21.98 -6.93 4.09
C LEU A 103 -21.92 -8.31 4.76
N ILE A 104 -21.23 -8.44 5.90
CA ILE A 104 -21.11 -9.71 6.64
C ILE A 104 -22.49 -10.29 6.97
N LYS A 105 -23.41 -9.43 7.40
CA LYS A 105 -24.80 -9.84 7.67
C LYS A 105 -25.47 -10.39 6.41
N PHE A 106 -25.35 -9.70 5.28
CA PHE A 106 -25.94 -10.13 4.02
C PHE A 106 -25.32 -11.43 3.48
N LEU A 107 -24.00 -11.59 3.60
CA LEU A 107 -23.30 -12.84 3.23
C LEU A 107 -23.73 -14.03 4.07
N SER A 108 -24.26 -13.81 5.27
CA SER A 108 -24.75 -14.86 6.17
C SER A 108 -26.15 -15.36 5.78
N GLU A 109 -26.84 -14.70 4.85
CA GLU A 109 -28.11 -15.16 4.30
C GLU A 109 -27.91 -16.36 3.37
N GLN A 110 -28.91 -17.23 3.29
CA GLN A 110 -28.82 -18.50 2.59
C GLN A 110 -28.51 -18.30 1.10
N GLY A 111 -27.46 -18.95 0.60
CA GLY A 111 -27.07 -18.92 -0.81
C GLY A 111 -26.28 -17.67 -1.25
N ILE A 112 -26.29 -16.58 -0.48
CA ILE A 112 -25.65 -15.31 -0.85
C ILE A 112 -24.12 -15.45 -0.94
N LYS A 113 -23.47 -15.98 0.10
CA LYS A 113 -22.02 -16.23 0.09
C LYS A 113 -21.62 -17.20 -1.03
N ALA A 114 -22.42 -18.25 -1.26
CA ALA A 114 -22.12 -19.23 -2.31
C ALA A 114 -22.20 -18.59 -3.71
N GLY A 115 -23.18 -17.72 -3.96
CA GLY A 115 -23.28 -16.99 -5.23
C GLY A 115 -22.14 -15.98 -5.43
N MET A 116 -21.70 -15.30 -4.36
CA MET A 116 -20.52 -14.45 -4.39
C MET A 116 -19.25 -15.25 -4.73
N LEU A 117 -19.04 -16.40 -4.08
CA LEU A 117 -17.87 -17.25 -4.35
C LEU A 117 -17.86 -17.80 -5.78
N LYS A 118 -19.01 -18.17 -6.33
CA LYS A 118 -19.12 -18.54 -7.76
C LYS A 118 -18.72 -17.38 -8.68
N THR A 119 -19.09 -16.16 -8.31
CA THR A 119 -18.69 -14.98 -9.06
C THR A 119 -17.19 -14.75 -8.95
N GLU A 120 -16.61 -14.89 -7.75
CA GLU A 120 -15.16 -14.84 -7.54
C GLU A 120 -14.44 -15.87 -8.45
N GLU A 121 -14.91 -17.11 -8.48
CA GLU A 121 -14.37 -18.17 -9.35
C GLU A 121 -14.35 -17.74 -10.82
N VAL A 122 -15.44 -17.18 -11.35
CA VAL A 122 -15.54 -16.70 -12.75
C VAL A 122 -14.50 -15.62 -13.07
N TYR A 123 -14.17 -14.73 -12.13
CA TYR A 123 -13.16 -13.69 -12.34
C TYR A 123 -11.72 -14.17 -12.05
N MET A 124 -11.57 -15.24 -11.26
CA MET A 124 -10.30 -15.92 -11.04
C MET A 124 -9.95 -16.90 -12.17
N GLU A 125 -10.93 -17.34 -12.96
CA GLU A 125 -10.74 -18.19 -14.12
C GLU A 125 -9.64 -17.65 -15.05
N GLN A 126 -8.91 -18.57 -15.67
CA GLN A 126 -7.81 -18.25 -16.58
C GLN A 126 -6.70 -17.40 -15.94
N ASN A 127 -6.34 -17.71 -14.69
CA ASN A 127 -5.24 -17.07 -13.97
C ASN A 127 -5.50 -15.57 -13.71
N ASN A 128 -6.68 -15.23 -13.17
CA ASN A 128 -7.08 -13.87 -12.78
C ASN A 128 -7.14 -12.84 -13.92
N LYS A 129 -7.13 -13.27 -15.19
CA LYS A 129 -7.13 -12.35 -16.34
C LYS A 129 -8.27 -11.34 -16.31
N ARG A 130 -9.43 -11.74 -15.81
CA ARG A 130 -10.66 -10.93 -15.78
C ARG A 130 -10.85 -10.18 -14.47
N MET A 131 -9.96 -10.36 -13.48
CA MET A 131 -10.12 -9.76 -12.16
C MET A 131 -10.24 -8.23 -12.22
N HIS A 132 -9.50 -7.60 -13.15
CA HIS A 132 -9.55 -6.17 -13.42
C HIS A 132 -10.98 -5.67 -13.73
N GLU A 133 -11.80 -6.44 -14.45
CA GLU A 133 -13.22 -6.11 -14.73
C GLU A 133 -14.04 -5.91 -13.43
N ALA A 134 -13.71 -6.66 -12.38
CA ALA A 134 -14.34 -6.55 -11.08
C ALA A 134 -13.70 -5.43 -10.23
N THR A 135 -12.38 -5.32 -10.23
CA THR A 135 -11.62 -4.49 -9.29
C THR A 135 -11.38 -3.04 -9.73
N ASP A 136 -11.18 -2.78 -11.03
CA ASP A 136 -10.84 -1.44 -11.56
C ASP A 136 -11.86 -0.34 -11.18
N PRO A 137 -13.17 -0.64 -11.05
CA PRO A 137 -14.13 0.36 -10.58
C PRO A 137 -13.93 0.81 -9.12
N LEU A 138 -13.20 0.05 -8.31
CA LEU A 138 -12.89 0.37 -6.91
C LEU A 138 -11.74 1.38 -6.84
N TYR A 139 -11.57 2.05 -5.69
CA TYR A 139 -10.40 2.91 -5.44
C TYR A 139 -9.20 2.13 -4.89
N PHE A 140 -9.48 1.07 -4.13
CA PHE A 140 -8.49 0.09 -3.70
C PHE A 140 -9.16 -1.27 -3.53
N VAL A 141 -8.35 -2.31 -3.50
CA VAL A 141 -8.77 -3.70 -3.33
C VAL A 141 -8.18 -4.22 -2.03
N ILE A 142 -9.01 -4.84 -1.19
CA ILE A 142 -8.54 -5.55 0.00
C ILE A 142 -8.50 -7.05 -0.31
N ASP A 143 -7.35 -7.67 -0.12
CA ASP A 143 -7.20 -9.12 -0.14
C ASP A 143 -6.90 -9.65 1.26
N GLU A 144 -7.90 -10.27 1.89
CA GLU A 144 -7.76 -10.85 3.23
C GLU A 144 -6.90 -12.12 3.27
N LYS A 145 -6.68 -12.79 2.13
CA LYS A 145 -5.81 -13.98 2.08
C LYS A 145 -4.34 -13.56 2.06
N LEU A 146 -4.03 -12.48 1.33
CA LEU A 146 -2.68 -11.93 1.22
C LEU A 146 -2.37 -10.88 2.30
N ASN A 147 -3.36 -10.43 3.06
CA ASN A 147 -3.27 -9.28 3.97
C ASN A 147 -2.73 -8.02 3.26
N SER A 148 -3.17 -7.79 2.03
CA SER A 148 -2.78 -6.64 1.22
C SER A 148 -3.93 -5.67 0.98
N VAL A 149 -3.56 -4.42 0.75
CA VAL A 149 -4.45 -3.38 0.22
C VAL A 149 -3.75 -2.74 -0.96
N ASP A 150 -4.32 -2.90 -2.14
CA ASP A 150 -3.72 -2.49 -3.40
C ASP A 150 -4.54 -1.34 -3.99
N LEU A 151 -3.88 -0.21 -4.30
CA LEU A 151 -4.52 0.91 -4.99
C LEU A 151 -4.81 0.53 -6.44
N THR A 152 -5.97 0.95 -6.94
CA THR A 152 -6.28 0.92 -8.37
C THR A 152 -5.87 2.24 -9.01
N ASP A 153 -5.81 2.29 -10.34
CA ASP A 153 -5.58 3.54 -11.08
C ASP A 153 -6.57 4.63 -10.66
N LYS A 154 -7.84 4.27 -10.47
CA LYS A 154 -8.87 5.19 -9.98
C LYS A 154 -8.58 5.73 -8.58
N GLY A 155 -7.97 4.93 -7.71
CA GLY A 155 -7.51 5.37 -6.39
C GLY A 155 -6.33 6.32 -6.46
N VAL A 156 -5.36 6.01 -7.33
CA VAL A 156 -4.20 6.85 -7.60
C VAL A 156 -4.65 8.20 -8.16
N ASP A 157 -5.54 8.19 -9.16
CA ASP A 157 -6.12 9.40 -9.76
C ASP A 157 -6.89 10.22 -8.73
N LEU A 158 -7.63 9.58 -7.82
CA LEU A 158 -8.32 10.29 -6.77
C LEU A 158 -7.33 11.00 -5.85
N ILE A 159 -6.22 10.36 -5.47
CA ILE A 159 -5.22 10.97 -4.58
C ILE A 159 -4.47 12.10 -5.31
N THR A 160 -4.01 11.83 -6.54
CA THR A 160 -3.16 12.73 -7.33
C THR A 160 -3.92 13.90 -7.95
N GLY A 161 -5.16 13.70 -8.38
CA GLY A 161 -5.96 14.71 -9.06
C GLY A 161 -6.29 15.93 -8.20
N ASN A 162 -6.12 15.84 -6.88
CA ASN A 162 -6.23 16.96 -5.96
C ASN A 162 -4.95 17.17 -5.10
N SER A 163 -3.85 16.47 -5.38
CA SER A 163 -2.56 16.77 -4.74
C SER A 163 -1.84 17.85 -5.52
N GLU A 164 -1.00 18.62 -4.83
CA GLU A 164 -0.12 19.61 -5.47
C GLU A 164 1.00 18.95 -6.29
N ASP A 165 1.20 17.63 -6.10
CA ASP A 165 2.20 16.82 -6.77
C ASP A 165 1.56 15.71 -7.63
N PRO A 166 1.47 15.88 -8.96
CA PRO A 166 1.01 14.86 -9.89
C PRO A 166 1.96 13.67 -10.03
N THR A 167 3.21 13.81 -9.57
CA THR A 167 4.26 12.80 -9.66
C THR A 167 4.41 11.98 -8.37
N LEU A 168 3.52 12.15 -7.40
CA LEU A 168 3.58 11.49 -6.08
C LEU A 168 3.80 9.97 -6.14
N PHE A 169 3.25 9.29 -7.15
CA PHE A 169 3.40 7.84 -7.35
C PHE A 169 4.34 7.46 -8.51
N VAL A 170 5.01 8.44 -9.11
CA VAL A 170 6.00 8.22 -10.17
C VAL A 170 7.37 8.08 -9.51
N LEU A 171 8.03 6.94 -9.71
CA LEU A 171 9.39 6.75 -9.23
C LEU A 171 10.34 7.72 -9.97
N PRO A 172 11.03 8.61 -9.25
CA PRO A 172 12.00 9.50 -9.86
C PRO A 172 13.24 8.71 -10.30
N ASP A 173 13.84 9.10 -11.44
CA ASP A 173 15.13 8.59 -11.87
C ASP A 173 16.24 9.32 -11.08
N ILE A 174 16.54 8.77 -9.90
CA ILE A 174 17.56 9.32 -8.99
C ILE A 174 18.94 9.35 -9.66
N ALA A 175 19.27 8.39 -10.52
CA ALA A 175 20.57 8.33 -11.18
C ALA A 175 20.72 9.47 -12.20
N ALA A 176 19.68 9.75 -12.99
CA ALA A 176 19.67 10.89 -13.90
C ALA A 176 19.74 12.22 -13.13
N GLN A 177 18.94 12.38 -12.06
CA GLN A 177 18.93 13.59 -11.24
C GLN A 177 20.28 13.86 -10.57
N LEU A 178 20.94 12.82 -10.02
CA LEU A 178 22.27 12.95 -9.44
C LEU A 178 23.33 13.31 -10.49
N SER A 179 23.25 12.72 -11.68
CA SER A 179 24.15 13.04 -12.79
C SER A 179 23.99 14.50 -13.25
N GLU A 180 22.76 15.00 -13.36
CA GLU A 180 22.49 16.41 -13.68
C GLU A 180 23.06 17.36 -12.61
N LEU A 181 22.87 17.03 -11.34
CA LEU A 181 23.34 17.82 -10.20
C LEU A 181 24.87 17.85 -10.11
N GLU A 182 25.54 16.74 -10.46
CA GLU A 182 27.00 16.68 -10.56
C GLU A 182 27.53 17.51 -11.74
N ASN A 183 26.81 17.54 -12.85
CA ASN A 183 27.15 18.30 -14.06
C ASN A 183 26.75 19.79 -14.00
N GLU A 184 26.05 20.23 -12.96
CA GLU A 184 25.69 21.65 -12.78
C GLU A 184 26.97 22.47 -12.47
N HIS A 185 27.37 23.32 -13.43
CA HIS A 185 28.52 24.21 -13.32
C HIS A 185 28.11 25.51 -12.62
N GLY A 186 28.45 25.65 -11.33
CA GLY A 186 28.18 26.88 -10.55
C GLY A 186 27.98 26.68 -9.05
N LEU A 187 27.79 25.43 -8.59
CA LEU A 187 27.66 25.08 -7.18
C LEU A 187 29.02 24.64 -6.61
N SER A 188 29.34 25.08 -5.40
CA SER A 188 30.46 24.52 -4.64
C SER A 188 30.19 23.07 -4.25
N ASP A 189 31.23 22.30 -3.91
CA ASP A 189 31.08 20.92 -3.45
C ASP A 189 30.18 20.82 -2.21
N GLU A 190 30.21 21.83 -1.33
CA GLU A 190 29.33 21.96 -0.17
C GLU A 190 27.87 22.17 -0.57
N GLN A 191 27.60 23.00 -1.57
CA GLN A 191 26.25 23.26 -2.08
C GLN A 191 25.68 22.07 -2.88
N LYS A 192 26.53 21.32 -3.57
CA LYS A 192 26.14 20.06 -4.21
C LYS A 192 25.80 18.99 -3.17
N LEU A 193 26.48 19.00 -2.03
CA LEU A 193 26.23 18.08 -0.93
C LEU A 193 24.91 18.38 -0.20
N GLU A 194 24.55 19.66 -0.03
CA GLU A 194 23.27 20.05 0.58
C GLU A 194 22.04 19.75 -0.29
N LYS A 195 22.22 19.69 -1.62
CA LYS A 195 21.15 19.39 -2.57
C LYS A 195 20.99 17.89 -2.90
N LYS A 196 21.95 17.05 -2.49
CA LYS A 196 21.86 15.58 -2.60
C LYS A 196 21.01 15.01 -1.46
#